data_AF-A0A4R2PRU9-F1
#
_entry.id   AF-A0A4R2PRU9-F1
#
_cell.length_a   1.000
_cell.length_b   1.000
_cell.length_c   1.000
_cell.angle_alpha   90.00
_cell.angle_beta   90.00
_cell.angle_gamma   90.00
#
_symmetry.space_group_name_H-M   'P 1'
#
loop_
_entity.id
_entity.type
_entity.pdbx_description
1 polymer ?
#
loop_
_entity_poly.entity_id
_entity_poly.type
_entity_poly.pdbx_seq_one_letter_code
_entity_poly.pdbx_strand_id
1 'polypeptide(L)'
;MASDIAATLEQHVQSIKERQGDQVAVDDVAEVVGSLISSAEGELTLDRVRISRELRALLDEIGATKSEIASIRPKSVSERDLPEAQDELDSVIKSTESSAEKIMDAADQISEMSGDIGGEQGEKLMALASQIFEASSFQDLTGQRVTKVIGVMRTLEERLRALAATIGDDYVEDRDDQVFDEQTGEVINPDLLTHGPQLEGQGNSQDDIDALLASFD
;
A
#
# COMPACT_ATOMS: atom_id res chain seq x y z
N MET A 1 45.85 18.85 -4.33
CA MET A 1 45.95 17.50 -3.69
C MET A 1 47.39 17.00 -3.75
N ALA A 2 47.78 16.04 -4.60
CA ALA A 2 49.20 15.63 -4.69
C ALA A 2 50.14 16.77 -5.10
N SER A 3 49.62 17.71 -5.92
CA SER A 3 50.35 18.89 -6.38
C SER A 3 50.66 19.91 -5.28
N ASP A 4 49.80 20.06 -4.26
CA ASP A 4 50.01 21.09 -3.22
C ASP A 4 50.98 20.59 -2.15
N ILE A 5 50.89 19.32 -1.79
CA ILE A 5 51.86 18.65 -0.91
C ILE A 5 53.23 18.57 -1.61
N ALA A 6 53.26 18.24 -2.91
CA ALA A 6 54.48 18.24 -3.69
C ALA A 6 55.10 19.65 -3.79
N ALA A 7 54.30 20.70 -4.04
CA ALA A 7 54.79 22.07 -4.10
C ALA A 7 55.32 22.58 -2.75
N THR A 8 54.67 22.23 -1.65
CA THR A 8 55.10 22.59 -0.28
C THR A 8 56.38 21.85 0.10
N LEU A 9 56.48 20.58 -0.28
CA LEU A 9 57.67 19.75 -0.08
C LEU A 9 58.86 20.27 -0.92
N GLU A 10 58.63 20.60 -2.18
CA GLU A 10 59.64 21.20 -3.06
C GLU A 10 60.17 22.52 -2.50
N GLN A 11 59.30 23.39 -1.96
CA GLN A 11 59.72 24.63 -1.30
C GLN A 11 60.56 24.37 -0.04
N HIS A 12 60.17 23.43 0.82
CA HIS A 12 60.95 23.08 2.01
C HIS A 12 62.31 22.47 1.66
N VAL A 13 62.35 21.50 0.74
CA VAL A 13 63.60 20.88 0.27
C VAL A 13 64.53 21.91 -0.36
N GLN A 14 63.99 22.82 -1.18
CA GLN A 14 64.75 23.90 -1.79
C GLN A 14 65.33 24.87 -0.74
N SER A 15 64.57 25.22 0.30
CA SER A 15 65.04 26.09 1.38
C SER A 15 66.17 25.47 2.22
N ILE A 16 66.15 24.15 2.42
CA ILE A 16 67.21 23.41 3.12
C ILE A 16 68.47 23.37 2.25
N LYS A 17 68.30 23.10 0.95
CA LYS A 17 69.39 23.10 -0.04
C LYS A 17 70.10 24.45 -0.14
N GLU A 18 69.35 25.55 -0.06
CA GLU A 18 69.92 26.91 -0.10
C GLU A 18 70.74 27.26 1.16
N ARG A 19 70.44 26.64 2.31
CA ARG A 19 71.11 26.94 3.59
C ARG A 19 72.29 26.01 3.89
N GLN A 20 72.25 24.76 3.44
CA GLN A 20 73.25 23.72 3.78
C GLN A 20 74.03 23.18 2.57
N GLY A 21 73.67 23.56 1.34
CA GLY A 21 74.28 23.01 0.13
C GLY A 21 73.78 21.60 -0.19
N ASP A 22 74.64 20.75 -0.78
CA ASP A 22 74.28 19.39 -1.22
C ASP A 22 74.37 18.34 -0.09
N GLN A 23 74.73 18.73 1.13
CA GLN A 23 74.76 17.86 2.31
C GLN A 23 73.66 18.29 3.29
N VAL A 24 72.73 17.38 3.56
CA VAL A 24 71.60 17.60 4.49
C VAL A 24 71.79 16.71 5.71
N ALA A 25 71.62 17.27 6.91
CA ALA A 25 71.65 16.48 8.14
C ALA A 25 70.43 15.55 8.22
N VAL A 26 70.63 14.33 8.72
CA VAL A 26 69.55 13.33 8.83
C VAL A 26 68.40 13.83 9.73
N ASP A 27 68.70 14.68 10.72
CA ASP A 27 67.72 15.30 11.60
C ASP A 27 66.78 16.27 10.85
N ASP A 28 67.28 17.02 9.87
CA ASP A 28 66.47 17.93 9.05
C ASP A 28 65.53 17.16 8.10
N VAL A 29 65.97 16.00 7.61
CA VAL A 29 65.11 15.09 6.82
C VAL A 29 63.99 14.52 7.68
N ALA A 30 64.28 14.16 8.92
CA ALA A 30 63.28 13.66 9.86
C ALA A 30 62.20 14.71 10.18
N GLU A 31 62.58 15.98 10.29
CA GLU A 31 61.63 17.09 10.51
C GLU A 31 60.68 17.28 9.31
N VAL A 32 61.22 17.31 8.09
CA VAL A 32 60.40 17.46 6.88
C VAL A 32 59.45 16.28 6.71
N VAL A 33 59.94 15.04 6.87
CA VAL A 33 59.10 13.84 6.78
C VAL A 33 58.04 13.83 7.89
N GLY A 34 58.38 14.23 9.11
CA GLY A 34 57.44 14.35 10.23
C GLY A 34 56.32 15.35 9.96
N SER A 35 56.65 16.51 9.37
CA SER A 35 55.67 17.54 9.00
C SER A 35 54.72 17.08 7.89
N LEU A 36 55.21 16.31 6.92
CA LEU A 36 54.41 15.72 5.85
C LEU A 36 53.46 14.63 6.36
N ILE A 37 53.96 13.73 7.20
CA ILE A 37 53.15 12.68 7.81
C ILE A 37 52.04 13.31 8.67
N SER A 38 52.38 14.30 9.49
CA SER A 38 51.39 15.01 10.32
C SER A 38 50.34 15.76 9.50
N SER A 39 50.74 16.39 8.39
CA SER A 39 49.82 17.08 7.49
C SER A 39 48.89 16.10 6.76
N ALA A 40 49.44 14.99 6.26
CA ALA A 40 48.67 13.93 5.61
C ALA A 40 47.71 13.23 6.59
N GLU A 41 48.14 12.98 7.83
CA GLU A 41 47.30 12.44 8.90
C GLU A 41 46.16 13.41 9.27
N GLY A 42 46.45 14.71 9.36
CA GLY A 42 45.45 15.75 9.62
C GLY A 42 44.38 15.83 8.54
N GLU A 43 44.78 15.79 7.26
CA GLU A 43 43.87 15.85 6.11
C GLU A 43 43.00 14.58 5.98
N LEU A 44 43.59 13.39 6.16
CA LEU A 44 42.86 12.12 6.24
C LEU A 44 41.84 12.12 7.40
N THR A 45 42.15 12.79 8.50
CA THR A 45 41.24 12.95 9.64
C THR A 45 40.07 13.87 9.28
N LEU A 46 40.30 14.97 8.57
CA LEU A 46 39.25 15.87 8.09
C LEU A 46 38.31 15.20 7.09
N ASP A 47 38.85 14.43 6.13
CA ASP A 47 38.05 13.68 5.16
C ASP A 47 37.18 12.62 5.85
N ARG A 48 37.73 11.90 6.84
CA ARG A 48 36.95 10.94 7.65
C ARG A 48 35.81 11.63 8.39
N VAL A 49 36.04 12.80 8.98
CA VAL A 49 34.99 13.58 9.66
C VAL A 49 33.92 14.04 8.68
N ARG A 50 34.31 14.48 7.48
CA ARG A 50 33.38 14.90 6.42
C ARG A 50 32.51 13.74 5.95
N ILE A 51 33.10 12.61 5.57
CA ILE A 51 32.39 11.40 5.14
C ILE A 51 31.46 10.90 6.25
N SER A 52 31.92 10.92 7.51
CA SER A 52 31.09 10.53 8.65
C SER A 52 29.87 11.46 8.83
N ARG A 53 30.02 12.75 8.55
CA ARG A 53 28.91 13.71 8.59
C ARG A 53 27.92 13.48 7.44
N GLU A 54 28.42 13.28 6.22
CA GLU A 54 27.60 12.99 5.04
C GLU A 54 26.83 11.66 5.23
N LEU A 55 27.48 10.62 5.76
CA LEU A 55 26.83 9.34 6.07
C LEU A 55 25.74 9.48 7.13
N ARG A 56 25.96 10.28 8.18
CA ARG A 56 24.93 10.55 9.20
C ARG A 56 23.73 11.29 8.59
N ALA A 57 23.96 12.31 7.78
CA ALA A 57 22.88 13.02 7.10
C ALA A 57 22.05 12.08 6.22
N LEU A 58 22.69 11.16 5.49
CA LEU A 58 21.98 10.13 4.71
C LEU A 58 21.19 9.17 5.59
N LEU A 59 21.74 8.75 6.73
CA LEU A 59 21.03 7.87 7.67
C LEU A 59 19.81 8.57 8.30
N ASP A 60 19.93 9.85 8.63
CA ASP A 60 18.83 10.65 9.17
C ASP A 60 17.71 10.78 8.12
N GLU A 61 18.05 11.05 6.86
CA GLU A 61 17.10 11.12 5.73
C GLU A 61 16.39 9.77 5.50
N ILE A 62 17.13 8.66 5.55
CA ILE A 62 16.58 7.30 5.44
C ILE A 62 15.64 7.02 6.62
N GLY A 63 16.00 7.45 7.82
CA GLY A 63 15.17 7.31 9.03
C GLY A 63 13.84 8.06 8.91
N ALA A 64 13.89 9.32 8.46
CA ALA A 64 12.70 10.12 8.21
C ALA A 64 11.80 9.47 7.14
N THR A 65 12.38 9.07 6.01
CA THR A 65 11.67 8.37 4.93
C THR A 65 11.02 7.09 5.42
N LYS A 66 11.74 6.30 6.23
CA LYS A 66 11.20 5.05 6.82
C LYS A 66 9.99 5.33 7.72
N SER A 67 10.05 6.40 8.52
CA SER A 67 8.94 6.83 9.37
C SER A 67 7.74 7.29 8.55
N GLU A 68 7.95 8.03 7.46
CA GLU A 68 6.88 8.43 6.55
C GLU A 68 6.22 7.23 5.88
N ILE A 69 7.01 6.26 5.40
CA ILE A 69 6.47 5.03 4.82
C ILE A 69 5.68 4.22 5.86
N ALA A 70 6.20 4.11 7.10
CA ALA A 70 5.49 3.43 8.18
C ALA A 70 4.15 4.10 8.51
N SER A 71 4.00 5.41 8.29
CA SER A 71 2.74 6.13 8.47
C SER A 71 1.64 5.72 7.48
N ILE A 72 2.01 5.17 6.32
CA ILE A 72 1.08 4.56 5.34
C ILE A 72 0.56 3.21 5.84
N ARG A 73 1.28 2.59 6.78
CA ARG A 73 0.98 1.29 7.40
C ARG A 73 0.83 0.18 6.36
N PRO A 74 1.89 -0.07 5.56
CA PRO A 74 1.80 -1.01 4.44
C PRO A 74 1.27 -2.39 4.85
N LYS A 75 1.57 -2.88 6.06
CA LYS A 75 1.09 -4.18 6.52
C LYS A 75 -0.42 -4.18 6.74
N SER A 76 -0.95 -3.18 7.46
CA SER A 76 -2.38 -3.03 7.72
C SER A 76 -3.19 -2.91 6.41
N VAL A 77 -2.73 -2.09 5.47
CA VAL A 77 -3.39 -1.93 4.16
C VAL A 77 -3.38 -3.25 3.37
N SER A 78 -2.28 -4.01 3.42
CA SER A 78 -2.15 -5.26 2.65
C SER A 78 -2.85 -6.47 3.27
N GLU A 79 -3.01 -6.51 4.59
CA GLU A 79 -3.60 -7.66 5.29
C GLU A 79 -5.08 -7.45 5.63
N ARG A 80 -5.57 -6.19 5.58
CA ARG A 80 -6.95 -5.85 5.93
C ARG A 80 -7.67 -5.06 4.83
N ASP A 81 -7.25 -3.81 4.61
CA ASP A 81 -8.06 -2.85 3.83
C ASP A 81 -8.19 -3.25 2.34
N LEU A 82 -7.11 -3.76 1.72
CA LEU A 82 -7.17 -4.24 0.33
C LEU A 82 -7.98 -5.52 0.16
N PRO A 83 -7.81 -6.57 0.99
CA PRO A 83 -8.70 -7.74 0.97
C PRO A 83 -10.18 -7.38 1.13
N GLU A 84 -10.55 -6.55 2.11
CA GLU A 84 -11.94 -6.12 2.31
C GLU A 84 -12.50 -5.41 1.07
N ALA A 85 -11.74 -4.47 0.50
CA ALA A 85 -12.17 -3.79 -0.72
C ALA A 85 -12.28 -4.72 -1.93
N GLN A 86 -11.50 -5.81 -2.00
CA GLN A 86 -11.65 -6.84 -3.02
C GLN A 86 -12.97 -7.61 -2.83
N ASP A 87 -13.29 -8.01 -1.59
CA ASP A 87 -14.52 -8.73 -1.27
C ASP A 87 -15.78 -7.89 -1.56
N GLU A 88 -15.76 -6.61 -1.22
CA GLU A 88 -16.82 -5.66 -1.58
C GLU A 88 -17.01 -5.53 -3.09
N LEU A 89 -15.92 -5.41 -3.86
CA LEU A 89 -15.99 -5.37 -5.31
C LEU A 89 -16.51 -6.68 -5.92
N ASP A 90 -16.14 -7.83 -5.37
CA ASP A 90 -16.69 -9.13 -5.77
C ASP A 90 -18.20 -9.22 -5.47
N SER A 91 -18.66 -8.66 -4.35
CA SER A 91 -20.09 -8.56 -4.02
C SER A 91 -20.84 -7.67 -5.03
N VAL A 92 -20.26 -6.53 -5.41
CA VAL A 92 -20.82 -5.64 -6.44
C VAL A 92 -20.97 -6.35 -7.78
N ILE A 93 -19.97 -7.15 -8.20
CA ILE A 93 -20.06 -7.94 -9.43
C ILE A 93 -21.26 -8.90 -9.37
N LYS A 94 -21.36 -9.70 -8.31
CA LYS A 94 -22.44 -10.69 -8.15
C LYS A 94 -23.83 -10.05 -8.13
N SER A 95 -23.99 -8.95 -7.40
CA SER A 95 -25.25 -8.20 -7.33
C SER A 95 -25.64 -7.61 -8.71
N THR A 96 -24.64 -7.11 -9.44
CA THR A 96 -24.85 -6.58 -10.80
C THR A 96 -25.22 -7.67 -11.79
N GLU A 97 -24.57 -8.84 -11.72
CA GLU A 97 -24.91 -10.02 -12.53
C GLU A 97 -26.35 -10.49 -12.26
N SER A 98 -26.74 -10.65 -11.00
CA SER A 98 -28.11 -11.04 -10.66
C SER A 98 -29.15 -10.03 -11.12
N SER A 99 -28.83 -8.73 -11.05
CA SER A 99 -29.74 -7.68 -11.53
C SER A 99 -29.88 -7.70 -13.05
N ALA A 100 -28.79 -7.95 -13.77
CA ALA A 100 -28.82 -8.07 -15.22
C ALA A 100 -29.58 -9.31 -15.70
N GLU A 101 -29.43 -10.45 -15.02
CA GLU A 101 -30.22 -11.66 -15.28
C GLU A 101 -31.72 -11.36 -15.21
N LYS A 102 -32.18 -10.69 -14.14
CA LYS A 102 -33.58 -10.27 -14.00
C LYS A 102 -34.05 -9.32 -15.11
N ILE A 103 -33.18 -8.43 -15.59
CA ILE A 103 -33.50 -7.53 -16.72
C ILE A 103 -33.66 -8.33 -18.02
N MET A 104 -32.78 -9.32 -18.25
CA MET A 104 -32.86 -10.20 -19.42
C MET A 104 -34.12 -11.08 -19.37
N ASP A 105 -34.44 -11.67 -18.21
CA ASP A 105 -35.67 -12.44 -18.02
C ASP A 105 -36.94 -11.60 -18.30
N ALA A 106 -36.93 -10.33 -17.90
CA ALA A 106 -38.03 -9.41 -18.20
C ALA A 106 -38.11 -9.10 -19.71
N ALA A 107 -36.98 -8.96 -20.40
CA ALA A 107 -36.94 -8.77 -21.85
C ALA A 107 -37.42 -10.01 -22.62
N ASP A 108 -37.12 -11.22 -22.11
CA ASP A 108 -37.64 -12.47 -22.66
C ASP A 108 -39.17 -12.54 -22.54
N GLN A 109 -39.72 -12.20 -21.37
CA GLN A 109 -41.17 -12.14 -21.17
C GLN A 109 -41.84 -11.11 -22.09
N ILE A 110 -41.21 -9.95 -22.32
CA ILE A 110 -41.71 -8.95 -23.29
C ILE A 110 -41.71 -9.53 -24.71
N SER A 111 -40.69 -10.30 -25.08
CA SER A 111 -40.58 -10.93 -26.40
C SER A 111 -41.66 -11.99 -26.62
N GLU A 112 -41.97 -12.80 -25.60
CA GLU A 112 -43.05 -13.80 -25.65
C GLU A 112 -44.42 -13.13 -25.81
N MET A 113 -44.74 -12.16 -24.95
CA MET A 113 -46.00 -11.40 -25.05
C MET A 113 -46.14 -10.65 -26.37
N SER A 114 -45.03 -10.15 -26.93
CA SER A 114 -44.99 -9.53 -28.25
C SER A 114 -45.45 -10.49 -29.35
N GLY A 115 -45.00 -11.75 -29.30
CA GLY A 115 -45.41 -12.80 -30.23
C GLY A 115 -46.92 -13.10 -30.17
N ASP A 116 -47.47 -13.11 -28.96
CA ASP A 116 -48.91 -13.33 -28.73
C ASP A 116 -49.79 -12.17 -29.22
N ILE A 117 -49.34 -10.92 -29.03
CA ILE A 117 -50.07 -9.73 -29.49
C ILE A 117 -50.05 -9.63 -31.02
N GLY A 118 -48.89 -9.86 -31.64
CA GLY A 118 -48.70 -9.73 -33.08
C GLY A 118 -48.96 -8.33 -33.66
N GLY A 119 -48.93 -8.23 -34.99
CA GLY A 119 -49.14 -6.96 -35.70
C GLY A 119 -48.11 -5.88 -35.36
N GLU A 120 -48.45 -4.61 -35.62
CA GLU A 120 -47.54 -3.47 -35.47
C GLU A 120 -47.10 -3.25 -34.00
N GLN A 121 -48.00 -3.50 -33.03
CA GLN A 121 -47.71 -3.36 -31.61
C GLN A 121 -46.77 -4.46 -31.11
N GLY A 122 -46.96 -5.71 -31.55
CA GLY A 122 -46.04 -6.81 -31.27
C GLY A 122 -44.65 -6.52 -31.83
N GLU A 123 -44.55 -6.14 -33.11
CA GLU A 123 -43.26 -5.77 -33.73
C GLU A 123 -42.50 -4.66 -32.96
N LYS A 124 -43.22 -3.65 -32.44
CA LYS A 124 -42.62 -2.60 -31.60
C LYS A 124 -42.10 -3.14 -30.27
N LEU A 125 -42.84 -4.02 -29.61
CA LEU A 125 -42.40 -4.65 -28.35
C LEU A 125 -41.20 -5.57 -28.58
N MET A 126 -41.21 -6.38 -29.64
CA MET A 126 -40.08 -7.21 -30.06
C MET A 126 -38.81 -6.37 -30.26
N ALA A 127 -38.93 -5.22 -30.93
CA ALA A 127 -37.81 -4.33 -31.18
C ALA A 127 -37.24 -3.73 -29.88
N LEU A 128 -38.11 -3.36 -28.92
CA LEU A 128 -37.69 -2.85 -27.61
C LEU A 128 -37.00 -3.93 -26.77
N ALA A 129 -37.52 -5.16 -26.75
CA ALA A 129 -36.87 -6.26 -26.05
C ALA A 129 -35.48 -6.56 -26.62
N SER A 130 -35.35 -6.56 -27.96
CA SER A 130 -34.06 -6.74 -28.64
C SER A 130 -33.05 -5.65 -28.27
N GLN A 131 -33.49 -4.39 -28.13
CA GLN A 131 -32.64 -3.30 -27.65
C GLN A 131 -32.19 -3.50 -26.21
N ILE A 132 -33.03 -4.05 -25.33
CA ILE A 132 -32.66 -4.37 -23.95
C ILE A 132 -31.58 -5.45 -23.93
N PHE A 133 -31.71 -6.52 -24.72
CA PHE A 133 -30.67 -7.55 -24.81
C PHE A 133 -29.33 -6.98 -25.28
N GLU A 134 -29.35 -6.15 -26.33
CA GLU A 134 -28.14 -5.54 -26.87
C GLU A 134 -27.47 -4.61 -25.85
N ALA A 135 -28.26 -3.80 -25.15
CA ALA A 135 -27.76 -2.90 -24.11
C ALA A 135 -27.19 -3.65 -22.88
N SER A 136 -27.85 -4.72 -22.45
CA SER A 136 -27.42 -5.52 -21.29
C SER A 136 -26.15 -6.33 -21.59
N SER A 137 -25.81 -6.59 -22.86
CA SER A 137 -24.54 -7.25 -23.24
C SER A 137 -23.28 -6.47 -22.81
N PHE A 138 -23.40 -5.15 -22.58
CA PHE A 138 -22.28 -4.30 -22.14
C PHE A 138 -21.86 -4.54 -20.67
N GLN A 139 -22.69 -5.24 -19.89
CA GLN A 139 -22.40 -5.60 -18.50
C GLN A 139 -21.22 -6.58 -18.40
N ASP A 140 -21.07 -7.50 -19.36
CA ASP A 140 -19.93 -8.43 -19.40
C ASP A 140 -18.58 -7.68 -19.43
N LEU A 141 -18.49 -6.62 -20.24
CA LEU A 141 -17.29 -5.78 -20.27
C LEU A 141 -17.05 -5.06 -18.94
N THR A 142 -18.11 -4.68 -18.23
CA THR A 142 -17.98 -4.05 -16.90
C THR A 142 -17.47 -5.05 -15.87
N GLY A 143 -18.03 -6.28 -15.84
CA GLY A 143 -17.55 -7.36 -14.98
C GLY A 143 -16.07 -7.66 -15.22
N GLN A 144 -15.65 -7.83 -16.48
CA GLN A 144 -14.25 -8.04 -16.84
C GLN A 144 -13.32 -6.90 -16.38
N ARG A 145 -13.77 -5.64 -16.50
CA ARG A 145 -13.00 -4.48 -16.05
C ARG A 145 -12.84 -4.44 -14.54
N VAL A 146 -13.89 -4.74 -13.77
CA VAL A 146 -13.82 -4.81 -12.30
C VAL A 146 -12.91 -5.96 -11.86
N THR A 147 -13.04 -7.15 -12.47
CA THR A 147 -12.13 -8.28 -12.22
C THR A 147 -10.66 -7.91 -12.47
N LYS A 148 -10.38 -7.11 -13.51
CA LYS A 148 -9.02 -6.60 -13.77
C LYS A 148 -8.55 -5.64 -12.67
N VAL A 149 -9.43 -4.77 -12.17
CA VAL A 149 -9.12 -3.88 -11.04
C VAL A 149 -8.77 -4.68 -9.79
N ILE A 150 -9.56 -5.71 -9.46
CA ILE A 150 -9.29 -6.64 -8.35
C ILE A 150 -7.91 -7.29 -8.52
N GLY A 151 -7.55 -7.72 -9.73
CA GLY A 151 -6.21 -8.26 -10.02
C GLY A 151 -5.07 -7.26 -9.78
N VAL A 152 -5.27 -5.98 -10.07
CA VAL A 152 -4.29 -4.92 -9.76
C VAL A 152 -4.20 -4.71 -8.24
N MET A 153 -5.32 -4.76 -7.52
CA MET A 153 -5.34 -4.65 -6.06
C MET A 153 -4.56 -5.78 -5.40
N ARG A 154 -4.68 -7.03 -5.87
CA ARG A 154 -3.84 -8.16 -5.42
C ARG A 154 -2.35 -7.93 -5.68
N THR A 155 -2.01 -7.32 -6.82
CA THR A 155 -0.61 -6.97 -7.09
C THR A 155 -0.11 -5.86 -6.14
N LEU A 156 -0.96 -4.90 -5.78
CA LEU A 156 -0.64 -3.87 -4.79
C LEU A 156 -0.45 -4.48 -3.39
N GLU A 157 -1.31 -5.41 -3.01
CA GLU A 157 -1.27 -6.18 -1.77
C GLU A 157 0.09 -6.86 -1.59
N GLU A 158 0.54 -7.62 -2.60
CA GLU A 158 1.86 -8.29 -2.58
C GLU A 158 3.03 -7.30 -2.43
N ARG A 159 2.96 -6.17 -3.14
CA ARG A 159 4.01 -5.14 -3.06
C ARG A 159 4.05 -4.45 -1.70
N LEU A 160 2.89 -4.20 -1.10
CA LEU A 160 2.79 -3.61 0.23
C LEU A 160 3.28 -4.56 1.31
N ARG A 161 3.02 -5.88 1.20
CA ARG A 161 3.64 -6.88 2.08
C ARG A 161 5.16 -6.90 1.98
N ALA A 162 5.70 -6.86 0.75
CA ALA A 162 7.15 -6.80 0.54
C ALA A 162 7.76 -5.51 1.12
N LEU A 163 7.06 -4.38 0.98
CA LEU A 163 7.45 -3.11 1.56
C LEU A 163 7.43 -3.16 3.10
N ALA A 164 6.37 -3.69 3.70
CA ALA A 164 6.24 -3.88 5.14
C ALA A 164 7.41 -4.70 5.70
N ALA A 165 7.73 -5.84 5.06
CA ALA A 165 8.86 -6.68 5.45
C ALA A 165 10.21 -5.95 5.32
N THR A 166 10.37 -5.09 4.30
CA THR A 166 11.62 -4.33 4.08
C THR A 166 11.84 -3.27 5.15
N ILE A 167 10.78 -2.61 5.60
CA ILE A 167 10.86 -1.57 6.64
C ILE A 167 10.71 -2.15 8.06
N GLY A 168 10.32 -3.41 8.21
CA GLY A 168 10.02 -4.00 9.53
C GLY A 168 8.76 -3.40 10.15
N ASP A 169 7.76 -3.10 9.32
CA ASP A 169 6.41 -2.78 9.79
C ASP A 169 5.73 -4.10 10.17
N ASP A 170 5.73 -4.40 11.47
CA ASP A 170 5.17 -5.63 12.00
C ASP A 170 3.74 -5.45 12.54
N TYR A 171 3.24 -4.21 12.57
CA TYR A 171 1.97 -3.86 13.19
C TYR A 171 0.82 -3.96 12.19
N VAL A 172 -0.18 -4.77 12.55
CA VAL A 172 -1.50 -4.76 11.94
C VAL A 172 -2.40 -4.01 12.91
N GLU A 173 -3.11 -3.00 12.43
CA GLU A 173 -4.08 -2.33 13.28
C GLU A 173 -5.24 -3.26 13.63
N ASP A 174 -5.41 -3.51 14.93
CA ASP A 174 -6.67 -4.03 15.45
C ASP A 174 -7.77 -3.00 15.20
N ARG A 175 -8.91 -3.44 14.70
CA ARG A 175 -10.05 -2.54 14.48
C ARG A 175 -10.44 -1.86 15.81
N ASP A 176 -10.71 -0.57 15.75
CA ASP A 176 -11.91 -0.08 16.43
C ASP A 176 -13.06 -0.65 15.59
N ASP A 177 -13.64 -1.78 16.01
CA ASP A 177 -14.82 -2.37 15.37
C ASP A 177 -16.00 -1.40 15.55
N GLN A 178 -16.00 -0.32 14.77
CA GLN A 178 -17.15 0.53 14.59
C GLN A 178 -18.13 -0.29 13.77
N VAL A 179 -19.09 -0.91 14.46
CA VAL A 179 -20.17 -1.62 13.80
C VAL A 179 -21.09 -0.55 13.23
N PHE A 180 -21.32 -0.56 11.92
CA PHE A 180 -22.21 0.41 11.30
C PHE A 180 -23.61 -0.17 11.18
N ASP A 181 -24.62 0.65 11.45
CA ASP A 181 -26.01 0.30 11.18
C ASP A 181 -26.25 0.26 9.67
N GLU A 182 -26.67 -0.89 9.13
CA GLU A 182 -26.84 -1.10 7.68
C GLU A 182 -27.93 -0.20 7.05
N GLN A 183 -28.86 0.36 7.84
CA GLN A 183 -29.97 1.18 7.33
C GLN A 183 -29.67 2.68 7.41
N THR A 184 -28.89 3.10 8.40
CA THR A 184 -28.65 4.52 8.70
C THR A 184 -27.21 4.95 8.45
N GLY A 185 -26.26 4.01 8.40
CA GLY A 185 -24.83 4.25 8.22
C GLY A 185 -24.15 4.88 9.43
N GLU A 186 -24.80 4.90 10.60
CA GLU A 186 -24.24 5.44 11.84
C GLU A 186 -23.37 4.40 12.58
N VAL A 187 -22.35 4.88 13.30
CA VAL A 187 -21.48 4.05 14.14
C VAL A 187 -22.24 3.59 15.38
N ILE A 188 -22.50 2.30 15.47
CA ILE A 188 -23.02 1.60 16.64
C ILE A 188 -21.84 1.31 17.58
N ASN A 189 -22.00 1.70 18.85
CA ASN A 189 -21.07 1.31 19.89
C ASN A 189 -21.16 -0.22 20.12
N PRO A 190 -20.05 -0.97 20.00
CA PRO A 190 -20.06 -2.42 20.15
C PRO A 190 -20.58 -2.92 21.50
N ASP A 191 -20.52 -2.10 22.57
CA ASP A 191 -21.08 -2.44 23.89
C ASP A 191 -22.62 -2.47 23.92
N LEU A 192 -23.29 -1.85 22.93
CA LEU A 192 -24.75 -1.86 22.78
C LEU A 192 -25.26 -3.08 21.97
N LEU A 193 -24.37 -3.86 21.35
CA LEU A 193 -24.70 -5.05 20.58
C LEU A 193 -24.79 -6.30 21.46
N THR A 194 -25.60 -6.24 22.53
CA THR A 194 -25.81 -7.42 23.38
C THR A 194 -26.61 -8.53 22.69
N HIS A 195 -27.22 -8.24 21.52
CA HIS A 195 -27.82 -9.23 20.63
C HIS A 195 -27.60 -8.83 19.17
N GLY A 196 -26.49 -9.30 18.57
CA GLY A 196 -26.25 -9.15 17.14
C GLY A 196 -27.25 -9.94 16.28
N PRO A 197 -27.36 -9.62 14.97
CA PRO A 197 -28.22 -10.37 14.06
C PRO A 197 -27.80 -11.84 14.02
N GLN A 198 -28.72 -12.72 14.42
CA GLN A 198 -28.48 -14.17 14.46
C GLN A 198 -28.43 -14.73 13.04
N LEU A 199 -27.36 -15.47 12.75
CA LEU A 199 -27.22 -16.29 11.55
C LEU A 199 -28.43 -17.24 11.42
N GLU A 200 -28.90 -17.51 10.19
CA GLU A 200 -29.99 -18.46 9.95
C GLU A 200 -29.72 -19.80 10.65
N GLY A 201 -30.62 -20.17 11.57
CA GLY A 201 -30.53 -21.39 12.38
C GLY A 201 -29.85 -21.25 13.75
N GLN A 202 -29.35 -20.06 14.13
CA GLN A 202 -28.75 -19.79 15.46
C GLN A 202 -29.64 -18.93 16.37
N GLY A 203 -30.92 -18.75 16.01
CA GLY A 203 -31.93 -18.18 16.90
C GLY A 203 -32.32 -19.15 18.02
N ASN A 204 -32.78 -18.62 19.16
CA ASN A 204 -33.44 -19.46 20.17
C ASN A 204 -34.60 -20.19 19.48
N SER A 205 -34.68 -21.51 19.64
CA SER A 205 -35.79 -22.26 19.05
C SER A 205 -37.09 -21.86 19.76
N GLN A 206 -38.23 -22.02 19.06
CA GLN A 206 -39.54 -21.73 19.66
C GLN A 206 -39.76 -22.54 20.95
N ASP A 207 -39.22 -23.76 21.00
CA ASP A 207 -39.27 -24.63 22.19
C ASP A 207 -38.46 -24.04 23.37
N ASP A 208 -37.32 -23.39 23.10
CA ASP A 208 -36.52 -22.72 24.12
C ASP A 208 -37.21 -21.47 24.66
N ILE A 209 -37.92 -20.74 23.79
CA ILE A 209 -38.69 -19.54 24.15
C ILE A 209 -39.88 -19.93 25.03
N ASP A 210 -40.59 -21.01 24.67
CA ASP A 210 -41.75 -21.50 25.41
C ASP A 210 -41.36 -22.05 26.79
N ALA A 211 -40.20 -22.72 26.90
CA ALA A 211 -39.65 -23.18 28.17
C ALA A 211 -39.25 -22.02 29.10
N LEU A 212 -38.70 -20.94 28.53
CA LEU A 212 -38.33 -19.73 29.27
C LEU A 212 -39.58 -19.00 29.79
N LEU A 213 -40.62 -18.86 28.97
CA LEU A 213 -41.88 -18.23 29.37
C LEU A 213 -42.65 -19.05 30.41
N ALA A 214 -42.62 -20.37 30.33
CA ALA A 214 -43.19 -21.26 31.34
C ALA A 214 -42.48 -21.19 32.71
N SER A 215 -41.25 -20.67 32.76
CA SER A 215 -40.50 -20.48 34.01
C SER A 215 -40.83 -19.18 34.76
N PHE A 216 -41.64 -18.30 34.15
CA PHE A 216 -42.10 -17.04 34.75
C PHE A 216 -43.54 -17.09 35.30
N ASP A 217 -44.23 -18.22 35.12
CA ASP A 217 -45.51 -18.57 35.78
C ASP A 217 -45.27 -19.51 36.97
#